data_AF-A0A059X2F8-F1
#
_entry.id   AF-A0A059X2F8-F1
#
_cell.length_a   1.000
_cell.length_b   1.000
_cell.length_c   1.000
_cell.angle_alpha   90.00
_cell.angle_beta   90.00
_cell.angle_gamma   90.00
#
_symmetry.space_group_name_H-M   'P 1'
#
loop_
_entity.id
_entity.type
_entity.pdbx_description
1 polymer ?
#
loop_
_entity_poly.entity_id
_entity_poly.type
_entity_poly.pdbx_seq_one_letter_code
_entity_poly.pdbx_strand_id
1 'polypeptide(L)'
;AMGQAPSVPEAQAKMTTVANAAIDFLKKSGIDPKDIQTIDYSVNPTYQYRQGVCPQYGPCGSNATINGYQVMETVSVKLRDPSKSGEVFSGVGSLGVSNVSGLSFTIDNPDALKEEARQMAINKAEAEAKQLAKDLHVHLGHVISFNESNNTPGPIMYAKEALSSADSIAPTAPNIQTGQNKITSDVTITYEIR
;
A
#
# COMPACT_ATOMS: atom_id res chain seq x y z
N ALA A 1 0.49 -1.80 -16.13
CA ALA A 1 0.48 -1.45 -17.57
C ALA A 1 -0.81 -1.95 -18.22
N MET A 2 -1.19 -1.40 -19.37
CA MET A 2 -2.38 -1.82 -20.11
C MET A 2 -2.10 -1.87 -21.61
N GLY A 3 -2.64 -2.86 -22.33
CA GLY A 3 -2.62 -2.93 -23.78
C GLY A 3 -3.97 -3.33 -24.35
N GLN A 4 -4.43 -2.68 -25.42
CA GLN A 4 -5.69 -3.00 -26.10
C GLN A 4 -5.44 -3.24 -27.60
N ALA A 5 -6.03 -4.32 -28.13
CA ALA A 5 -5.95 -4.66 -29.55
C ALA A 5 -7.09 -5.61 -29.99
N PRO A 6 -7.33 -5.76 -31.31
CA PRO A 6 -8.33 -6.70 -31.83
C PRO A 6 -8.06 -8.17 -31.49
N SER A 7 -6.79 -8.54 -31.28
CA SER A 7 -6.37 -9.89 -30.93
C SER A 7 -5.61 -9.92 -29.59
N VAL A 8 -5.70 -11.04 -28.87
CA VAL A 8 -4.96 -11.23 -27.61
C VAL A 8 -3.45 -11.07 -27.81
N PRO A 9 -2.79 -11.68 -28.82
CA PRO A 9 -1.35 -11.55 -29.01
C PRO A 9 -0.88 -10.10 -29.21
N GLU A 10 -1.63 -9.31 -29.99
CA GLU A 10 -1.31 -7.90 -30.19
C GLU A 10 -1.50 -7.08 -28.91
N ALA A 11 -2.56 -7.35 -28.15
CA ALA A 11 -2.84 -6.67 -26.89
C ALA A 11 -1.75 -6.98 -25.83
N GLN A 12 -1.30 -8.23 -25.78
CA GLN A 12 -0.18 -8.68 -24.95
C GLN A 12 1.13 -8.02 -25.36
N ALA A 13 1.45 -7.96 -26.66
CA ALA A 13 2.69 -7.34 -27.14
C ALA A 13 2.77 -5.84 -26.77
N LYS A 14 1.66 -5.11 -26.95
CA LYS A 14 1.57 -3.70 -26.54
C LYS A 14 1.77 -3.52 -25.03
N MET A 15 1.07 -4.32 -24.23
CA MET A 15 1.17 -4.28 -22.77
C MET A 15 2.60 -4.60 -22.31
N THR A 16 3.19 -5.67 -22.84
CA THR A 16 4.54 -6.16 -22.51
C THR A 16 5.61 -5.12 -22.82
N THR A 17 5.47 -4.37 -23.93
CA THR A 17 6.41 -3.30 -24.28
C THR A 17 6.45 -2.21 -23.21
N VAL A 18 5.26 -1.79 -22.74
CA VAL A 18 5.13 -0.78 -21.67
C VAL A 18 5.64 -1.33 -20.33
N ALA A 19 5.26 -2.58 -19.99
CA ALA A 19 5.66 -3.22 -18.75
C ALA A 19 7.19 -3.38 -18.65
N ASN A 20 7.83 -3.89 -19.70
CA ASN A 20 9.29 -4.06 -19.73
C ASN A 20 10.02 -2.72 -19.65
N ALA A 21 9.57 -1.70 -20.38
CA ALA A 21 10.16 -0.37 -20.30
C ALA A 21 10.08 0.21 -18.88
N ALA A 22 8.94 0.06 -18.19
CA ALA A 22 8.76 0.48 -16.81
C ALA A 22 9.65 -0.30 -15.85
N ILE A 23 9.71 -1.63 -15.96
CA ILE A 23 10.56 -2.49 -15.12
C ILE A 23 12.04 -2.16 -15.30
N ASP A 24 12.49 -1.94 -16.53
CA ASP A 24 13.88 -1.57 -16.81
C ASP A 24 14.23 -0.19 -16.29
N PHE A 25 13.30 0.77 -16.37
CA PHE A 25 13.46 2.07 -15.72
C PHE A 25 13.60 1.92 -14.21
N LEU A 26 12.71 1.16 -13.55
CA LEU A 26 12.77 0.92 -12.09
C LEU A 26 14.12 0.34 -11.66
N LYS A 27 14.64 -0.64 -12.39
CA LYS A 27 15.97 -1.22 -12.15
C LYS A 27 17.08 -0.19 -12.31
N LYS A 28 17.04 0.64 -13.35
CA LYS A 28 18.02 1.73 -13.59
C LYS A 28 17.96 2.81 -12.52
N SER A 29 16.80 3.05 -11.92
CA SER A 29 16.62 3.95 -10.78
C SER A 29 17.13 3.37 -9.45
N GLY A 30 17.71 2.15 -9.47
CA GLY A 30 18.36 1.52 -8.33
C GLY A 30 17.44 0.66 -7.47
N ILE A 31 16.27 0.27 -7.97
CA ILE A 31 15.36 -0.64 -7.27
C ILE A 31 15.83 -2.08 -7.53
N ASP A 32 16.00 -2.86 -6.45
CA ASP A 32 16.40 -4.26 -6.53
C ASP A 32 15.31 -5.07 -7.26
N PRO A 33 15.65 -5.97 -8.20
CA PRO A 33 14.68 -6.87 -8.82
C PRO A 33 13.80 -7.65 -7.84
N LYS A 34 14.29 -7.95 -6.62
CA LYS A 34 13.52 -8.61 -5.55
C LYS A 34 12.40 -7.74 -4.99
N ASP A 35 12.53 -6.43 -5.13
CA ASP A 35 11.56 -5.43 -4.69
C ASP A 35 10.55 -5.08 -5.80
N ILE A 36 10.57 -5.79 -6.94
CA ILE A 36 9.64 -5.64 -8.07
C ILE A 36 8.91 -6.97 -8.28
N GLN A 37 7.58 -6.96 -8.12
CA GLN A 37 6.77 -8.18 -8.20
C GLN A 37 5.51 -7.95 -9.02
N THR A 38 5.29 -8.76 -10.07
CA THR A 38 3.98 -8.84 -10.73
C THR A 38 2.99 -9.52 -9.78
N ILE A 39 1.91 -8.82 -9.44
CA ILE A 39 0.88 -9.28 -8.50
C ILE A 39 -0.45 -9.61 -9.17
N ASP A 40 -0.67 -9.11 -10.39
CA ASP A 40 -1.85 -9.43 -11.19
C ASP A 40 -1.51 -9.40 -12.68
N TYR A 41 -2.11 -10.31 -13.44
CA TYR A 41 -2.05 -10.34 -14.89
C TYR A 41 -3.40 -10.86 -15.41
N SER A 42 -4.09 -10.05 -16.20
CA SER A 42 -5.43 -10.39 -16.69
C SER A 42 -5.62 -10.02 -18.16
N VAL A 43 -6.43 -10.83 -18.85
CA VAL A 43 -6.83 -10.61 -20.25
C VAL A 43 -8.35 -10.64 -20.29
N ASN A 44 -8.96 -9.53 -20.69
CA ASN A 44 -10.41 -9.36 -20.72
C ASN A 44 -10.86 -9.00 -22.15
N PRO A 45 -11.90 -9.64 -22.70
CA PRO A 45 -12.50 -9.20 -23.95
C PRO A 45 -13.16 -7.82 -23.75
N THR A 46 -13.03 -6.96 -24.75
CA THR A 46 -13.77 -5.70 -24.83
C THR A 46 -15.00 -5.91 -25.72
N TYR A 47 -16.12 -5.31 -25.33
CA TYR A 47 -17.39 -5.44 -26.05
C TYR A 47 -17.83 -4.09 -26.59
N GLN A 48 -18.30 -4.09 -27.83
CA GLN A 48 -19.10 -3.00 -28.36
C GLN A 48 -20.58 -3.33 -28.13
N TYR A 49 -21.26 -2.48 -27.38
CA TYR A 49 -22.71 -2.54 -27.22
C TYR A 49 -23.37 -1.68 -28.28
N ARG A 50 -24.20 -2.29 -29.13
CA ARG A 50 -25.10 -1.53 -30.01
C ARG A 50 -26.46 -1.47 -29.34
N GLN A 51 -26.93 -0.26 -29.03
CA GLN A 51 -28.33 -0.07 -28.66
C GLN A 51 -29.19 -0.39 -29.89
N GLY A 52 -30.00 -1.44 -29.79
CA GLY A 52 -31.07 -1.67 -30.75
C GLY A 52 -32.14 -0.58 -30.63
N VAL A 53 -32.92 -0.36 -31.70
CA VAL A 53 -34.11 0.48 -31.65
C VAL A 53 -35.04 -0.09 -30.58
N CYS A 54 -35.35 0.69 -29.54
CA CYS A 54 -36.30 0.29 -28.53
C CYS A 54 -37.73 0.32 -29.13
N PRO A 55 -38.44 -0.82 -29.21
CA PRO A 55 -39.86 -0.78 -29.55
C PRO A 55 -40.62 0.00 -28.47
N GLN A 56 -41.65 0.76 -28.87
CA GLN A 56 -42.45 1.58 -27.96
C GLN A 56 -43.12 0.76 -26.83
N TYR A 57 -43.27 -0.55 -27.04
CA TYR A 57 -43.72 -1.51 -26.05
C TYR A 57 -42.83 -2.78 -26.13
N GLY A 58 -41.79 -2.86 -25.29
CA GLY A 58 -40.93 -4.04 -25.16
C GLY A 58 -39.54 -3.73 -24.61
N PRO A 59 -38.79 -4.74 -24.11
CA PRO A 59 -37.42 -4.54 -23.64
C PRO A 59 -36.50 -4.21 -24.81
N CYS A 60 -35.63 -3.22 -24.65
CA CYS A 60 -34.63 -2.88 -25.67
C CYS A 60 -33.65 -4.05 -25.82
N GLY A 61 -33.53 -4.62 -27.01
CA GLY A 61 -32.48 -5.59 -27.32
C GLY A 61 -31.12 -4.89 -27.31
N SER A 62 -30.19 -5.40 -26.51
CA SER A 62 -28.77 -5.02 -26.61
C SER A 62 -27.99 -6.21 -27.17
N ASN A 63 -27.31 -6.00 -28.30
CA ASN A 63 -26.38 -6.97 -28.85
C ASN A 63 -24.96 -6.52 -28.47
N ALA A 64 -24.28 -7.33 -27.66
CA ALA A 64 -22.88 -7.15 -27.32
C ALA A 64 -22.03 -7.99 -28.28
N THR A 65 -21.17 -7.35 -29.06
CA THR A 65 -20.19 -8.03 -29.91
C THR A 65 -18.79 -7.73 -29.41
N ILE A 66 -17.95 -8.76 -29.26
CA ILE A 66 -16.54 -8.59 -28.95
C ILE A 66 -15.91 -7.72 -30.04
N ASN A 67 -15.23 -6.65 -29.64
CA ASN A 67 -14.53 -5.73 -30.54
C ASN A 67 -13.02 -5.66 -30.27
N GLY A 68 -12.52 -6.43 -29.31
CA GLY A 68 -11.10 -6.53 -29.00
C GLY A 68 -10.83 -7.21 -27.67
N TYR A 69 -9.60 -7.05 -27.21
CA TYR A 69 -9.09 -7.58 -25.95
C TYR A 69 -8.24 -6.52 -25.26
N GLN A 70 -8.33 -6.51 -23.94
CA GLN A 70 -7.57 -5.67 -23.04
C GLN A 70 -6.73 -6.56 -22.13
N VAL A 71 -5.42 -6.30 -22.08
CA VAL A 71 -4.49 -6.95 -21.16
C VAL A 71 -4.08 -5.93 -20.11
N MET A 72 -4.09 -6.36 -18.85
CA MET A 72 -3.64 -5.58 -17.70
C MET A 72 -2.59 -6.37 -16.94
N GLU A 73 -1.52 -5.70 -16.54
CA GLU A 73 -0.52 -6.23 -15.63
C GLU A 73 -0.30 -5.23 -14.49
N THR A 74 -0.34 -5.73 -13.26
CA THR A 74 -0.10 -4.94 -12.05
C THR A 74 1.20 -5.39 -11.40
N VAL A 75 2.08 -4.43 -11.16
CA VAL A 75 3.39 -4.66 -10.52
C VAL A 75 3.42 -3.90 -9.20
N SER A 76 3.70 -4.61 -8.12
CA SER A 76 4.04 -4.04 -6.82
C SER A 76 5.53 -3.72 -6.79
N VAL A 77 5.85 -2.52 -6.29
CA VAL A 77 7.22 -2.01 -6.23
C VAL A 77 7.50 -1.52 -4.83
N LYS A 78 8.58 -2.00 -4.23
CA LYS A 78 9.06 -1.54 -2.93
C LYS A 78 10.23 -0.59 -3.11
N LEU A 79 10.01 0.67 -2.78
CA LEU A 79 11.04 1.71 -2.80
C LEU A 79 11.56 1.93 -1.38
N ARG A 80 12.84 1.58 -1.16
CA ARG A 80 13.49 1.69 0.16
C ARG A 80 13.92 3.13 0.49
N ASP A 81 14.22 3.92 -0.52
CA ASP A 81 14.58 5.32 -0.38
C ASP A 81 13.37 6.20 -0.75
N PRO A 82 12.57 6.65 0.24
CA PRO A 82 11.37 7.43 -0.03
C PRO A 82 11.67 8.80 -0.66
N SER A 83 12.90 9.33 -0.56
CA SER A 83 13.27 10.60 -1.18
C SER A 83 13.22 10.56 -2.72
N LYS A 84 13.37 9.35 -3.30
CA LYS A 84 13.30 9.11 -4.75
C LYS A 84 11.88 8.89 -5.27
N SER A 85 10.88 8.89 -4.38
CA SER A 85 9.51 8.51 -4.73
C SER A 85 8.92 9.39 -5.84
N GLY A 86 9.16 10.70 -5.81
CA GLY A 86 8.66 11.62 -6.83
C GLY A 86 9.28 11.37 -8.21
N GLU A 87 10.59 11.16 -8.27
CA GLU A 87 11.34 10.86 -9.51
C GLU A 87 10.87 9.53 -10.10
N VAL A 88 10.78 8.49 -9.27
CA VAL A 88 10.32 7.16 -9.70
C VAL A 88 8.88 7.22 -10.20
N PHE A 89 7.99 7.90 -9.48
CA PHE A 89 6.59 8.04 -9.85
C PHE A 89 6.41 8.78 -11.18
N SER A 90 7.12 9.91 -11.35
CA SER A 90 7.09 10.69 -12.59
C SER A 90 7.67 9.92 -13.78
N GLY A 91 8.81 9.25 -13.58
CA GLY A 91 9.48 8.48 -14.62
C GLY A 91 8.63 7.31 -15.13
N VAL A 92 8.03 6.54 -14.23
CA VAL A 92 7.10 5.45 -14.61
C VAL A 92 5.86 5.99 -15.31
N GLY A 93 5.31 7.12 -14.85
CA GLY A 93 4.16 7.77 -15.50
C GLY A 93 4.45 8.21 -16.94
N SER A 94 5.69 8.62 -17.23
CA SER A 94 6.11 9.02 -18.59
C SER A 94 6.20 7.85 -19.59
N LEU A 95 6.25 6.61 -19.11
CA LEU A 95 6.41 5.40 -19.93
C LEU A 95 5.08 4.79 -20.39
N GLY A 96 3.96 5.49 -20.22
CA GLY A 96 2.64 5.02 -20.65
C GLY A 96 1.97 4.05 -19.67
N VAL A 97 2.46 3.98 -18.43
CA VAL A 97 1.77 3.24 -17.36
C VAL A 97 0.45 3.93 -17.04
N SER A 98 -0.64 3.22 -17.32
CA SER A 98 -2.00 3.77 -17.32
C SER A 98 -2.55 4.07 -15.92
N ASN A 99 -2.01 3.41 -14.89
CA ASN A 99 -2.37 3.65 -13.50
C ASN A 99 -1.14 3.45 -12.63
N VAL A 100 -0.82 4.47 -11.83
CA VAL A 100 0.16 4.36 -10.75
C VAL A 100 -0.64 4.56 -9.46
N SER A 101 -0.79 3.48 -8.70
CA SER A 101 -1.57 3.48 -7.46
C SER A 101 -0.90 4.33 -6.37
N GLY A 102 -1.68 4.68 -5.34
CA GLY A 102 -1.20 5.52 -4.24
C GLY A 102 0.01 4.92 -3.50
N LEU A 103 0.86 5.79 -2.98
CA LEU A 103 2.04 5.41 -2.22
C LEU A 103 1.63 4.95 -0.82
N SER A 104 2.17 3.82 -0.39
CA SER A 104 2.08 3.34 0.99
C SER A 104 3.46 3.40 1.63
N PHE A 105 3.56 4.07 2.77
CA PHE A 105 4.77 4.15 3.55
C PHE A 105 4.71 3.15 4.70
N THR A 106 5.64 2.21 4.70
CA THR A 106 5.72 1.18 5.74
C THR A 106 7.15 1.04 6.24
N ILE A 107 7.31 0.34 7.36
CA ILE A 107 8.61 -0.05 7.91
C ILE A 107 8.95 -1.41 7.32
N ASP A 108 10.11 -1.51 6.69
CA ASP A 108 10.55 -2.73 6.01
C ASP A 108 10.72 -3.92 6.96
N ASN A 109 11.43 -3.70 8.07
CA ASN A 109 11.61 -4.70 9.12
C ASN A 109 11.19 -4.10 10.48
N PRO A 110 9.90 -4.25 10.85
CA PRO A 110 9.40 -3.70 12.11
C PRO A 110 9.73 -4.59 13.31
N ASP A 111 10.32 -5.78 13.14
CA ASP A 111 10.37 -6.78 14.21
C ASP A 111 11.28 -6.34 15.37
N ALA A 112 12.43 -5.75 15.08
CA ALA A 112 13.30 -5.19 16.10
C ALA A 112 12.62 -4.04 16.87
N LEU A 113 11.87 -3.20 16.16
CA LEU A 113 11.15 -2.07 16.76
C LEU A 113 9.92 -2.53 17.55
N LYS A 114 9.28 -3.62 17.15
CA LYS A 114 8.21 -4.28 17.91
C LYS A 114 8.75 -4.86 19.20
N GLU A 115 9.92 -5.50 19.15
CA GLU A 115 10.57 -6.03 20.35
C GLU A 115 10.95 -4.90 21.33
N GLU A 116 11.49 -3.80 20.82
CA GLU A 116 11.76 -2.62 21.63
C GLU A 116 10.48 -2.05 22.26
N ALA A 117 9.40 -1.92 21.48
CA ALA A 117 8.10 -1.46 21.96
C ALA A 117 7.52 -2.38 23.04
N ARG A 118 7.64 -3.70 22.86
CA ARG A 118 7.22 -4.71 23.83
C ARG A 118 8.00 -4.57 25.13
N GLN A 119 9.33 -4.45 25.08
CA GLN A 119 10.14 -4.30 26.28
C GLN A 119 9.78 -3.03 27.06
N MET A 120 9.53 -1.92 26.36
CA MET A 120 9.03 -0.69 26.98
C MET A 120 7.67 -0.90 27.64
N ALA A 121 6.74 -1.60 26.97
CA ALA A 121 5.41 -1.87 27.50
C ALA A 121 5.46 -2.77 28.75
N ILE A 122 6.30 -3.81 28.74
CA ILE A 122 6.51 -4.70 29.90
C ILE A 122 7.08 -3.92 31.08
N ASN A 123 8.14 -3.14 30.86
CA ASN A 123 8.76 -2.35 31.93
C ASN A 123 7.77 -1.35 32.55
N LYS A 124 6.93 -0.73 31.71
CA LYS A 124 5.87 0.17 32.17
C LYS A 124 4.82 -0.57 33.00
N ALA A 125 4.30 -1.69 32.51
CA ALA A 125 3.31 -2.50 33.22
C ALA A 125 3.83 -3.02 34.57
N GLU A 126 5.10 -3.43 34.63
CA GLU A 126 5.75 -3.87 35.87
C GLU A 126 5.90 -2.71 36.87
N ALA A 127 6.31 -1.53 36.41
CA ALA A 127 6.43 -0.34 37.25
C ALA A 127 5.06 0.08 37.82
N GLU A 128 4.02 0.08 36.99
CA GLU A 128 2.64 0.36 37.42
C GLU A 128 2.13 -0.68 38.42
N ALA A 129 2.34 -1.97 38.17
CA ALA A 129 1.95 -3.04 39.09
C ALA A 129 2.66 -2.93 40.45
N LYS A 130 3.96 -2.62 40.46
CA LYS A 130 4.74 -2.38 41.69
C LYS A 130 4.23 -1.19 42.48
N GLN A 131 3.81 -0.11 41.79
CA GLN A 131 3.24 1.06 42.45
C GLN A 131 1.88 0.73 43.07
N LEU A 132 0.98 0.09 42.30
CA LEU A 132 -0.35 -0.31 42.78
C LEU A 132 -0.26 -1.29 43.96
N ALA A 133 0.68 -2.24 43.94
CA ALA A 133 0.88 -3.16 45.06
C ALA A 133 1.25 -2.42 46.36
N LYS A 134 2.12 -1.40 46.28
CA LYS A 134 2.46 -0.53 47.43
C LYS A 134 1.24 0.23 47.94
N ASP A 135 0.46 0.81 47.04
CA ASP A 135 -0.72 1.60 47.38
C ASP A 135 -1.84 0.75 48.01
N LEU A 136 -1.91 -0.53 47.63
CA LEU A 136 -2.87 -1.51 48.16
C LEU A 136 -2.34 -2.29 49.38
N HIS A 137 -1.10 -2.03 49.82
CA HIS A 137 -0.44 -2.75 50.91
C HIS A 137 -0.37 -4.28 50.71
N VAL A 138 -0.14 -4.71 49.47
CA VAL A 138 0.05 -6.12 49.10
C VAL A 138 1.44 -6.34 48.49
N HIS A 139 1.91 -7.58 48.49
CA HIS A 139 3.11 -7.99 47.80
C HIS A 139 2.79 -8.56 46.42
N LEU A 140 3.53 -8.12 45.41
CA LEU A 140 3.44 -8.66 44.06
C LEU A 140 4.12 -10.04 44.00
N GLY A 141 3.37 -11.06 43.58
CA GLY A 141 3.84 -12.43 43.40
C GLY A 141 4.27 -12.74 41.96
N HIS A 142 4.13 -13.99 41.54
CA HIS A 142 4.55 -14.42 40.20
C HIS A 142 3.55 -13.96 39.12
N VAL A 143 4.04 -13.84 37.87
CA VAL A 143 3.19 -13.62 36.70
C VAL A 143 2.36 -14.87 36.45
N ILE A 144 1.04 -14.71 36.41
CA ILE A 144 0.06 -15.78 36.14
C ILE A 144 -0.30 -15.81 34.65
N SER A 145 -0.38 -14.63 34.03
CA SER A 145 -0.77 -14.50 32.63
C SER A 145 -0.06 -13.31 31.98
N PHE A 146 0.28 -13.48 30.70
CA PHE A 146 0.80 -12.46 29.82
C PHE A 146 0.00 -12.49 28.52
N ASN A 147 -0.48 -11.34 28.10
CA ASN A 147 -1.13 -11.16 26.81
C ASN A 147 -0.58 -9.91 26.12
N GLU A 148 -0.26 -10.02 24.85
CA GLU A 148 0.16 -8.90 24.01
C GLU A 148 -0.83 -8.74 22.85
N SER A 149 -1.41 -7.56 22.71
CA SER A 149 -2.12 -7.22 21.48
C SER A 149 -1.18 -6.47 20.54
N ASN A 150 -0.86 -7.11 19.42
CA ASN A 150 -0.05 -6.51 18.38
C ASN A 150 -0.94 -5.64 17.49
N ASN A 151 -0.70 -4.34 17.47
CA ASN A 151 -1.30 -3.46 16.48
C ASN A 151 -0.39 -3.41 15.23
N THR A 152 -0.96 -3.64 14.05
CA THR A 152 -0.19 -3.58 12.79
C THR A 152 0.27 -2.15 12.55
N PRO A 153 1.57 -1.89 12.31
CA PRO A 153 2.06 -0.54 12.05
C PRO A 153 1.36 0.04 10.82
N GLY A 154 0.72 1.19 10.99
CA GLY A 154 0.13 1.97 9.92
C GLY A 154 0.57 3.43 10.02
N PRO A 155 0.61 4.17 8.91
CA PRO A 155 0.94 5.59 8.94
C PRO A 155 -0.06 6.35 9.80
N ILE A 156 0.45 7.11 10.77
CA ILE A 156 -0.38 8.03 11.56
C ILE A 156 -0.48 9.33 10.78
N MET A 157 -1.68 9.64 10.29
CA MET A 157 -1.95 10.95 9.70
C MET A 157 -2.12 11.97 10.83
N TYR A 158 -1.13 12.83 11.03
CA TYR A 158 -1.35 14.08 11.76
C TYR A 158 -2.09 15.04 10.83
N ALA A 159 -3.30 15.42 11.22
CA ALA A 159 -4.05 16.47 10.53
C ALA A 159 -3.27 17.79 10.66
N LYS A 160 -2.47 18.12 9.64
CA LYS A 160 -1.83 19.42 9.55
C LYS A 160 -2.88 20.36 8.96
N GLU A 161 -3.25 21.39 9.73
CA GLU A 161 -4.07 22.51 9.25
C GLU A 161 -3.49 23.01 7.92
N ALA A 162 -4.29 22.86 6.86
CA ALA A 162 -3.89 23.23 5.52
C ALA A 162 -3.80 24.76 5.41
N LEU A 163 -2.58 25.30 5.55
CA LEU A 163 -2.29 26.61 5.01
C LEU A 163 -2.28 26.52 3.49
N SER A 164 -3.29 27.15 2.90
CA SER A 164 -3.37 27.59 1.52
C SER A 164 -2.08 28.23 1.03
N SER A 165 -1.59 27.82 -0.14
CA SER A 165 -0.96 28.71 -1.12
C SER A 165 -0.89 28.00 -2.47
N ALA A 166 -1.55 28.60 -3.45
CA ALA A 166 -1.41 28.30 -4.87
C ALA A 166 -0.07 28.84 -5.38
N ASP A 167 0.60 28.14 -6.31
CA ASP A 167 1.02 28.71 -7.60
C ASP A 167 1.81 27.74 -8.51
N SER A 168 1.45 27.78 -9.79
CA SER A 168 2.20 27.51 -11.06
C SER A 168 3.15 26.31 -11.28
N ILE A 169 2.72 25.53 -12.29
CA ILE A 169 3.30 24.53 -13.23
C ILE A 169 4.82 24.55 -13.51
N ALA A 170 5.46 23.42 -13.18
CA ALA A 170 6.48 22.70 -13.96
C ALA A 170 6.27 21.19 -13.67
N PRO A 171 6.75 20.21 -14.48
CA PRO A 171 6.75 18.80 -14.08
C PRO A 171 7.85 18.58 -13.03
N THR A 172 7.76 19.30 -11.92
CA THR A 172 8.48 18.94 -10.70
C THR A 172 7.84 17.68 -10.19
N ALA A 173 8.64 16.62 -10.09
CA ALA A 173 8.28 15.41 -9.37
C ALA A 173 7.47 15.76 -8.10
N PRO A 174 6.34 15.10 -7.85
CA PRO A 174 5.51 15.43 -6.70
C PRO A 174 6.35 15.31 -5.42
N ASN A 175 6.35 16.37 -4.60
CA ASN A 175 6.98 16.33 -3.29
C ASN A 175 6.11 15.48 -2.35
N ILE A 176 6.47 14.21 -2.20
CA ILE A 176 5.70 13.27 -1.39
C ILE A 176 6.19 13.31 0.06
N GLN A 177 5.30 13.74 0.95
CA GLN A 177 5.54 13.74 2.39
C GLN A 177 5.30 12.33 2.96
N THR A 178 6.29 11.77 3.64
CA THR A 178 6.28 10.36 4.10
C THR A 178 5.53 10.14 5.41
N GLY A 179 5.22 11.20 6.15
CA GLY A 179 4.65 11.10 7.50
C GLY A 179 5.59 10.40 8.50
N GLN A 180 5.02 9.94 9.62
CA GLN A 180 5.71 9.12 10.62
C GLN A 180 4.95 7.81 10.82
N ASN A 181 5.69 6.71 10.94
CA ASN A 181 5.16 5.41 11.34
C ASN A 181 5.44 5.22 12.83
N LYS A 182 4.39 4.86 13.60
CA LYS A 182 4.52 4.55 15.03
C LYS A 182 4.24 3.08 15.26
N ILE A 183 5.09 2.45 16.07
CA ILE A 183 4.88 1.09 16.56
C ILE A 183 4.45 1.19 18.02
N THR A 184 3.36 0.49 18.36
CA THR A 184 2.81 0.43 19.71
C THR A 184 2.66 -1.05 20.08
N SER A 185 3.05 -1.42 21.29
CA SER A 185 2.75 -2.71 21.90
C SER A 185 1.93 -2.47 23.16
N ASP A 186 0.80 -3.17 23.26
CA ASP A 186 -0.09 -3.11 24.41
C ASP A 186 -0.01 -4.47 25.11
N VAL A 187 0.48 -4.47 26.35
CA VAL A 187 0.68 -5.68 27.15
C VAL A 187 -0.23 -5.66 28.37
N THR A 188 -0.82 -6.81 28.66
CA THR A 188 -1.57 -7.08 29.88
C THR A 188 -0.84 -8.16 30.66
N ILE A 189 -0.41 -7.84 31.87
CA ILE A 189 0.28 -8.77 32.77
C ILE A 189 -0.55 -8.95 34.03
N THR A 190 -0.89 -10.19 34.36
CA THR A 190 -1.61 -10.53 35.60
C THR A 190 -0.65 -11.13 36.60
N TYR A 191 -0.61 -10.56 37.80
CA TYR A 191 0.22 -11.02 38.90
C TYR A 191 -0.62 -11.67 40.00
N GLU A 192 -0.04 -12.65 40.69
CA GLU A 192 -0.49 -13.06 42.02
C GLU A 192 -0.25 -11.92 43.01
N ILE A 193 -1.10 -11.78 44.04
CA ILE A 193 -0.89 -10.86 45.16
C ILE A 193 -0.85 -11.64 46.48
N ARG A 194 -0.05 -11.19 47.44
CA ARG A 194 0.11 -11.79 48.78
C ARG A 194 0.03 -10.75 49.89
#